data_AF-A0A4U2PUP9-F1
#
_entry.id   AF-A0A4U2PUP9-F1
#
_cell.length_a   1.000
_cell.length_b   1.000
_cell.length_c   1.000
_cell.angle_alpha   90.00
_cell.angle_beta   90.00
_cell.angle_gamma   90.00
#
_symmetry.space_group_name_H-M   'P 1'
#
loop_
_entity.id
_entity.type
_entity.pdbx_description
1 polymer ?
#
loop_
_entity_poly.entity_id
_entity_poly.type
_entity_poly.pdbx_seq_one_letter_code
_entity_poly.pdbx_strand_id
1 'polypeptide(L)'
;MKIKIIKTFRTKGMWFVAGEEHEARRLSDQWHDFTTPFQVVSGQKSGHSVPFKHAMILPDELRPTQRQYDELKRMSEDALTKATASQKILNEITAVIGEHDGSLVDAVLRLVQDKAELLQTIERHTDEQLNSEKLLQRIRELETIANGRSEMLKSFAFKLIPYVSENDTDPNTALDRILSELEDRRIAQQPVPLPQDVVDALDSLKSSRHNAAQIIRLALDGNNAPQESQSLYQFVSTRTGLNELIYALVYGYTAVAEQDEAAAMLESVTTLVQKWYHSPATDNGVEVLSQQICDFIRERETAAGKAVTI
;
A
#
# COMPACT_ATOMS: atom_id res chain seq x y z
N MET A 1 18.31 -15.82 -21.42
CA MET A 1 17.79 -16.92 -20.59
C MET A 1 18.75 -18.11 -20.64
N LYS A 2 18.95 -18.76 -19.50
CA LYS A 2 19.64 -20.05 -19.42
C LYS A 2 18.62 -21.17 -19.22
N ILE A 3 18.90 -22.33 -19.80
CA ILE A 3 18.12 -23.55 -19.59
C ILE A 3 19.01 -24.65 -19.04
N LYS A 4 18.45 -25.50 -18.17
CA LYS A 4 19.09 -26.73 -17.68
C LYS A 4 18.39 -27.94 -18.25
N ILE A 5 19.15 -28.88 -18.80
CA ILE A 5 18.60 -30.13 -19.33
C ILE A 5 18.18 -31.04 -18.16
N ILE A 6 16.92 -31.46 -18.12
CA ILE A 6 16.39 -32.32 -17.05
C ILE A 6 16.32 -33.80 -17.44
N LYS A 7 16.38 -34.11 -18.74
CA LYS A 7 16.35 -35.49 -19.26
C LYS A 7 17.30 -35.63 -20.44
N THR A 8 18.14 -36.66 -20.43
CA THR A 8 19.07 -36.93 -21.54
C THR A 8 18.29 -37.28 -22.82
N PHE A 9 18.65 -36.64 -23.94
CA PHE A 9 18.04 -36.90 -25.25
C PHE A 9 19.01 -36.64 -26.40
N ARG A 10 18.65 -37.10 -27.60
CA ARG A 10 19.43 -36.90 -28.83
C ARG A 10 18.60 -36.11 -29.85
N THR A 11 19.21 -35.11 -30.48
CA THR A 11 18.58 -34.32 -31.55
C THR A 11 19.58 -34.05 -32.68
N LYS A 12 19.19 -34.33 -33.93
CA LYS A 12 20.02 -34.13 -35.13
C LYS A 12 21.48 -34.61 -34.96
N GLY A 13 21.66 -35.79 -34.36
CA GLY A 13 22.97 -36.39 -34.14
C GLY A 13 23.70 -35.97 -32.86
N MET A 14 23.25 -34.93 -32.16
CA MET A 14 23.90 -34.38 -30.96
C MET A 14 23.22 -34.86 -29.67
N TRP A 15 24.02 -35.22 -28.67
CA TRP A 15 23.55 -35.63 -27.36
C TRP A 15 23.44 -34.43 -26.42
N PHE A 16 22.33 -34.35 -25.68
CA PHE A 16 22.10 -33.45 -24.57
C PHE A 16 21.99 -34.29 -23.31
N VAL A 17 22.83 -34.01 -22.31
CA VAL A 17 22.91 -34.82 -21.08
C VAL A 17 22.18 -34.09 -19.96
N ALA A 18 21.43 -34.82 -19.14
CA ALA A 18 20.79 -34.26 -17.96
C ALA A 18 21.83 -33.57 -17.05
N GLY A 19 21.51 -32.35 -16.60
CA GLY A 19 22.38 -31.50 -15.80
C GLY A 19 23.13 -30.42 -16.59
N GLU A 20 23.28 -30.57 -17.91
CA GLU A 20 23.94 -29.54 -18.73
C GLU A 20 23.14 -28.24 -18.77
N GLU A 21 23.86 -27.12 -18.75
CA GLU A 21 23.28 -25.77 -18.88
C GLU A 21 23.65 -25.16 -20.22
N HIS A 22 22.68 -24.51 -20.86
CA HIS A 22 22.86 -23.87 -22.17
C HIS A 22 22.19 -22.50 -22.18
N GLU A 23 22.83 -21.52 -22.82
CA GLU A 23 22.12 -20.29 -23.17
C GLU A 23 21.21 -20.58 -24.36
N ALA A 24 19.95 -20.20 -24.22
CA ALA A 24 18.95 -20.46 -25.23
C ALA A 24 18.04 -19.25 -25.44
N ARG A 25 17.28 -19.28 -26.53
CA ARG A 25 16.15 -18.39 -26.78
C ARG A 25 14.90 -19.21 -27.04
N ARG A 26 13.74 -18.64 -26.72
CA ARG A 26 12.44 -19.20 -27.13
C ARG A 26 12.15 -18.71 -28.55
N LEU A 27 11.59 -19.58 -29.40
CA LEU A 27 11.20 -19.21 -30.76
C LEU A 27 9.78 -18.62 -30.85
N SER A 28 9.04 -18.64 -29.75
CA SER A 28 7.68 -18.13 -29.62
C SER A 28 7.67 -16.96 -28.63
N ASP A 29 6.99 -15.89 -29.02
CA ASP A 29 6.78 -14.70 -28.18
C ASP A 29 5.62 -14.88 -27.17
N GLN A 30 4.90 -16.01 -27.23
CA GLN A 30 3.83 -16.31 -26.30
C GLN A 30 4.38 -16.89 -24.99
N TRP A 31 4.12 -16.19 -23.88
CA TRP A 31 4.63 -16.57 -22.57
C TRP A 31 4.12 -17.93 -22.06
N HIS A 32 2.91 -18.33 -22.46
CA HIS A 32 2.26 -19.62 -22.13
C HIS A 32 2.58 -20.79 -23.07
N ASP A 33 3.54 -20.65 -23.98
CA ASP A 33 3.80 -21.68 -24.97
C ASP A 33 4.69 -22.82 -24.42
N PHE A 34 4.05 -23.82 -23.82
CA PHE A 34 4.73 -25.02 -23.30
C PHE A 34 5.09 -26.05 -24.39
N THR A 35 4.87 -25.73 -25.66
CA THR A 35 5.06 -26.65 -26.79
C THR A 35 6.29 -26.30 -27.61
N THR A 36 6.60 -25.00 -27.76
CA THR A 36 7.71 -24.54 -28.58
C THR A 36 9.06 -24.90 -27.98
N PRO A 37 9.96 -25.54 -28.75
CA PRO A 37 11.29 -25.87 -28.28
C PRO A 37 12.15 -24.61 -28.08
N PHE A 38 13.11 -24.70 -27.16
CA PHE A 38 14.18 -23.72 -27.03
C PHE A 38 15.22 -23.92 -28.12
N GLN A 39 15.84 -22.84 -28.60
CA GLN A 39 17.00 -22.91 -29.48
C GLN A 39 18.25 -22.48 -28.69
N VAL A 40 19.26 -23.36 -28.63
CA VAL A 40 20.56 -23.02 -28.03
C VAL A 40 21.22 -21.94 -28.88
N VAL A 41 21.70 -20.86 -28.26
CA VAL A 41 22.26 -19.70 -28.98
C VAL A 41 23.79 -19.65 -28.94
N SER A 42 24.43 -20.32 -27.97
CA SER A 42 25.89 -20.29 -27.81
C SER A 42 26.51 -21.70 -27.64
N GLY A 43 27.82 -21.79 -27.85
CA GLY A 43 28.61 -23.02 -27.70
C GLY A 43 28.51 -24.02 -28.88
N GLN A 44 29.11 -25.20 -28.69
CA GLN A 44 29.18 -26.26 -29.71
C GLN A 44 27.80 -26.80 -30.12
N LYS A 45 26.78 -26.60 -29.27
CA LYS A 45 25.41 -27.03 -29.50
C LYS A 45 24.51 -25.91 -30.06
N SER A 46 25.09 -24.76 -30.41
CA SER A 46 24.34 -23.61 -30.97
C SER A 46 23.56 -24.01 -32.22
N GLY A 47 22.35 -23.48 -32.34
CA GLY A 47 21.40 -23.77 -33.42
C GLY A 47 20.54 -25.02 -33.20
N HIS A 48 20.88 -25.89 -32.24
CA HIS A 48 20.08 -27.07 -31.94
C HIS A 48 18.84 -26.74 -31.08
N SER A 49 17.77 -27.49 -31.34
CA SER A 49 16.49 -27.33 -30.64
C SER A 49 16.36 -28.30 -29.47
N VAL A 50 16.03 -27.76 -28.30
CA VAL A 50 15.77 -28.48 -27.06
C VAL A 50 14.26 -28.46 -26.78
N PRO A 51 13.57 -29.62 -26.80
CA PRO A 51 12.15 -29.67 -26.49
C PRO A 51 11.86 -29.12 -25.09
N PHE A 52 10.76 -28.36 -24.94
CA PHE A 52 10.38 -27.74 -23.67
C PHE A 52 10.35 -28.75 -22.51
N LYS A 53 9.75 -29.93 -22.74
CA LYS A 53 9.65 -31.04 -21.78
C LYS A 53 10.99 -31.64 -21.30
N HIS A 54 12.13 -31.27 -21.90
CA HIS A 54 13.46 -31.75 -21.53
C HIS A 54 14.34 -30.65 -20.91
N ALA A 55 13.79 -29.46 -20.69
CA ALA A 55 14.52 -28.34 -20.15
C ALA A 55 13.74 -27.61 -19.05
N MET A 56 14.48 -27.05 -18.10
CA MET A 56 13.98 -26.13 -17.09
C MET A 56 14.61 -24.76 -17.33
N ILE A 57 13.82 -23.69 -17.30
CA ILE A 57 14.35 -22.32 -17.39
C ILE A 57 14.99 -21.99 -16.05
N LEU A 58 16.26 -21.54 -16.08
CA LEU A 58 16.91 -21.00 -14.91
C LEU A 58 16.55 -19.52 -14.81
N PRO A 59 16.09 -19.03 -13.65
CA PRO A 59 15.82 -17.60 -13.47
C PRO A 59 17.14 -16.83 -13.65
N ASP A 60 17.07 -15.72 -14.39
CA ASP A 60 18.18 -14.78 -14.54
C ASP A 60 18.33 -14.02 -13.21
N GLU A 61 18.72 -14.70 -12.13
CA GLU A 61 18.96 -14.07 -10.84
C GLU A 61 20.28 -13.33 -10.87
N LEU A 62 20.21 -12.02 -10.64
CA LEU A 62 21.34 -11.25 -10.12
C LEU A 62 21.68 -11.83 -8.75
N ARG A 63 22.65 -12.76 -8.70
CA ARG A 63 23.22 -13.19 -7.43
C ARG A 63 23.74 -11.94 -6.72
N PRO A 64 23.38 -11.70 -5.44
CA PRO A 64 23.98 -10.63 -4.66
C PRO A 64 25.49 -10.76 -4.75
N THR A 65 26.17 -9.64 -4.96
CA THR A 65 27.63 -9.64 -4.88
C THR A 65 28.02 -10.12 -3.46
N GLN A 66 29.18 -10.76 -3.32
CA GLN A 66 29.67 -11.26 -2.02
C GLN A 66 29.59 -10.17 -0.93
N ARG A 67 29.85 -8.91 -1.32
CA ARG A 67 29.75 -7.74 -0.45
C ARG A 67 28.34 -7.48 0.06
N GLN A 68 27.31 -7.64 -0.76
CA GLN A 68 25.90 -7.49 -0.35
C GLN A 68 25.47 -8.62 0.57
N TYR A 69 25.98 -9.84 0.34
CA TYR A 69 25.75 -10.97 1.24
C TYR A 69 26.40 -10.74 2.61
N ASP A 70 27.65 -10.29 2.63
CA ASP A 70 28.39 -9.99 3.86
C ASP A 70 27.73 -8.84 4.65
N GLU A 71 27.19 -7.83 3.96
CA GLU A 71 26.45 -6.72 4.58
C GLU A 71 25.12 -7.16 5.19
N LEU A 72 24.33 -7.97 4.48
CA LEU A 72 23.10 -8.56 5.00
C LEU A 72 23.36 -9.46 6.21
N LYS A 73 24.43 -10.27 6.15
CA LYS A 73 24.85 -11.11 7.26
C LYS A 73 25.22 -10.26 8.49
N ARG A 74 25.97 -9.18 8.29
CA ARG A 74 26.34 -8.26 9.38
C ARG A 74 25.12 -7.57 9.99
N MET A 75 24.15 -7.15 9.17
CA MET A 75 22.89 -6.56 9.66
C MET A 75 22.07 -7.56 10.48
N SER A 76 22.04 -8.82 10.07
CA SER A 76 21.38 -9.89 10.82
C SER A 76 22.06 -10.16 12.18
N GLU A 77 23.40 -10.20 12.21
CA GLU A 77 24.17 -10.40 13.44
C GLU A 77 24.00 -9.23 14.42
N ASP A 78 23.98 -7.99 13.91
CA ASP A 78 23.70 -6.78 14.71
C ASP A 78 22.28 -6.80 15.31
N ALA A 79 21.28 -7.21 14.53
CA ALA A 79 19.90 -7.33 14.99
C ALA A 79 19.76 -8.38 16.09
N LEU A 80 20.39 -9.55 15.93
CA LEU A 80 20.39 -10.61 16.93
C LEU A 80 21.07 -10.18 18.23
N THR A 81 22.17 -9.44 18.13
CA THR A 81 22.89 -8.91 19.29
C THR A 81 22.03 -7.91 20.06
N LYS A 82 21.31 -7.01 19.36
CA LYS A 82 20.37 -6.06 19.98
C LYS A 82 19.17 -6.75 20.65
N ALA A 83 18.64 -7.81 20.03
CA ALA A 83 17.57 -8.60 20.61
C ALA A 83 18.01 -9.30 21.90
N THR A 84 19.21 -9.89 21.90
CA THR A 84 19.79 -10.54 23.07
C THR A 84 20.04 -9.56 24.22
N ALA A 85 20.54 -8.36 23.91
CA ALA A 85 20.72 -7.29 24.89
C ALA A 85 19.38 -6.82 25.49
N SER A 86 18.34 -6.68 24.67
CA SER A 86 16.99 -6.32 25.11
C SER A 86 16.39 -7.39 26.04
N GLN A 87 16.62 -8.67 25.73
CA GLN A 87 16.18 -9.79 26.57
C GLN A 87 16.86 -9.78 27.94
N LYS A 88 18.15 -9.45 27.98
CA LYS A 88 18.89 -9.31 29.23
C LYS A 88 18.33 -8.19 30.11
N ILE A 89 18.05 -7.02 29.52
CA ILE A 89 17.43 -5.88 30.21
C ILE A 89 16.05 -6.26 30.76
N LEU A 90 15.24 -6.98 29.99
CA LEU A 90 13.92 -7.45 30.42
C LEU A 90 14.02 -8.42 31.60
N ASN A 91 14.99 -9.33 31.60
CA ASN A 91 15.21 -10.25 32.72
C ASN A 91 15.66 -9.48 33.99
N GLU A 92 16.50 -8.46 33.84
CA GLU A 92 16.91 -7.58 34.94
C GLU A 92 15.73 -6.77 35.49
N ILE A 93 14.89 -6.21 34.61
CA ILE A 93 13.64 -5.53 34.99
C ILE A 93 12.68 -6.50 35.71
N THR A 94 12.54 -7.73 35.21
CA THR A 94 11.67 -8.76 35.83
C THR A 94 12.17 -9.16 37.23
N ALA A 95 13.49 -9.23 37.41
CA ALA A 95 14.10 -9.48 38.73
C ALA A 95 13.83 -8.34 39.72
N VAL A 96 13.82 -7.08 39.26
CA VAL A 96 13.52 -5.91 40.10
C VAL A 96 12.01 -5.77 40.39
N ILE A 97 11.14 -6.12 39.43
CA ILE A 97 9.68 -6.05 39.60
C ILE A 97 9.14 -7.27 40.39
N GLY A 98 9.90 -8.35 40.54
CA GLY A 98 9.56 -9.46 41.45
C GLY A 98 9.31 -9.04 42.91
N GLU A 99 9.74 -7.83 43.32
CA GLU A 99 9.47 -7.23 44.64
C GLU A 99 8.19 -6.37 44.68
N HIS A 100 7.60 -6.00 43.53
CA HIS A 100 6.43 -5.14 43.46
C HIS A 100 5.42 -5.56 42.37
N ASP A 101 4.26 -5.99 42.86
CA ASP A 101 2.96 -6.10 42.17
C ASP A 101 2.89 -7.04 40.95
N GLY A 102 2.41 -8.27 41.19
CA GLY A 102 2.35 -9.37 40.21
C GLY A 102 1.53 -9.08 38.94
N SER A 103 0.63 -8.09 38.98
CA SER A 103 -0.15 -7.69 37.80
C SER A 103 0.71 -7.03 36.71
N LEU A 104 1.78 -6.32 37.08
CA LEU A 104 2.66 -5.67 36.11
C LEU A 104 3.63 -6.69 35.49
N VAL A 105 4.10 -7.64 36.31
CA VAL A 105 4.94 -8.77 35.87
C VAL A 105 4.22 -9.62 34.83
N ASP A 106 2.95 -9.95 35.08
CA ASP A 106 2.15 -10.75 34.14
C ASP A 106 1.89 -10.01 32.83
N ALA A 107 1.68 -8.69 32.87
CA ALA A 107 1.50 -7.87 31.67
C ALA A 107 2.79 -7.78 30.85
N VAL A 108 3.95 -7.61 31.50
CA VAL A 108 5.26 -7.58 30.84
C VAL A 108 5.61 -8.94 30.25
N LEU A 109 5.37 -10.04 30.98
CA LEU A 109 5.59 -11.40 30.47
C LEU A 109 4.74 -11.68 29.23
N ARG A 110 3.45 -11.30 29.22
CA ARG A 110 2.59 -11.40 28.04
C ARG A 110 3.14 -10.61 26.85
N LEU A 111 3.54 -9.36 27.08
CA LEU A 111 4.14 -8.51 26.03
C LEU A 111 5.42 -9.11 25.44
N VAL A 112 6.26 -9.73 26.26
CA VAL A 112 7.49 -10.41 25.80
C VAL A 112 7.15 -11.66 24.98
N GLN A 113 6.12 -12.39 25.40
CA GLN A 113 5.65 -13.60 24.72
C GLN A 113 5.01 -13.26 23.36
N ASP A 114 4.15 -12.25 23.32
CA ASP A 114 3.54 -11.72 22.10
C ASP A 114 4.61 -11.22 21.11
N LYS A 115 5.65 -10.55 21.64
CA LYS A 115 6.78 -10.09 20.81
C LYS A 115 7.59 -11.26 20.23
N ALA A 116 7.79 -12.33 20.99
CA ALA A 116 8.50 -13.52 20.51
C ALA A 116 7.70 -14.25 19.41
N GLU A 117 6.38 -14.37 19.56
CA GLU A 117 5.49 -14.94 18.55
C GLU A 117 5.45 -14.08 17.28
N LEU A 118 5.43 -12.75 17.42
CA LEU A 118 5.54 -11.82 16.31
C LEU A 118 6.87 -11.98 15.56
N LEU A 119 7.99 -12.12 16.29
CA LEU A 119 9.30 -12.33 15.67
C LEU A 119 9.39 -13.67 14.93
N GLN A 120 8.84 -14.76 15.49
CA GLN A 120 8.74 -16.05 14.79
C GLN A 120 7.84 -15.97 13.55
N THR A 121 6.73 -15.23 13.64
CA THR A 121 5.82 -15.03 12.52
C THR A 121 6.50 -14.22 11.43
N ILE A 122 7.24 -13.17 11.79
CA ILE A 122 8.06 -12.39 10.87
C ILE A 122 9.13 -13.27 10.25
N GLU A 123 9.86 -14.08 11.02
CA GLU A 123 10.91 -14.99 10.52
C GLU A 123 10.34 -15.98 9.50
N ARG A 124 9.19 -16.58 9.81
CA ARG A 124 8.43 -17.46 8.90
C ARG A 124 7.91 -16.72 7.67
N HIS A 125 7.49 -15.48 7.82
CA HIS A 125 7.07 -14.62 6.71
C HIS A 125 8.26 -14.14 5.87
N THR A 126 9.45 -13.94 6.43
CA THR A 126 10.68 -13.64 5.67
C THR A 126 11.15 -14.86 4.91
N ASP A 127 11.01 -16.07 5.46
CA ASP A 127 11.27 -17.33 4.73
C ASP A 127 10.24 -17.57 3.62
N GLU A 128 8.96 -17.21 3.84
CA GLU A 128 7.92 -17.25 2.81
C GLU A 128 8.04 -16.10 1.78
N GLN A 129 8.55 -14.93 2.16
CA GLN A 129 8.89 -13.81 1.25
C GLN A 129 10.20 -14.04 0.50
N LEU A 130 11.10 -14.90 1.02
CA LEU A 130 12.23 -15.44 0.28
C LEU A 130 11.80 -16.40 -0.85
N ASN A 131 10.49 -16.64 -1.01
CA ASN A 131 9.94 -17.18 -2.24
C ASN A 131 9.85 -16.05 -3.29
N SER A 132 11.02 -15.68 -3.81
CA SER A 132 11.25 -14.65 -4.82
C SER A 132 10.28 -14.74 -6.01
N GLU A 133 9.79 -15.93 -6.32
CA GLU A 133 8.84 -16.21 -7.38
C GLU A 133 7.44 -15.63 -7.11
N LYS A 134 6.93 -15.74 -5.87
CA LYS A 134 5.65 -15.13 -5.48
C LYS A 134 5.74 -13.61 -5.46
N LEU A 135 6.89 -13.07 -5.04
CA LEU A 135 7.12 -11.63 -4.94
C LEU A 135 7.27 -11.00 -6.34
N LEU A 136 7.98 -11.66 -7.25
CA LEU A 136 8.06 -11.28 -8.66
C LEU A 136 6.71 -11.41 -9.38
N GLN A 137 5.94 -12.45 -9.07
CA GLN A 137 4.58 -12.58 -9.58
C GLN A 137 3.68 -11.44 -9.10
N ARG A 138 3.79 -11.06 -7.82
CA ARG A 138 3.04 -9.95 -7.26
C ARG A 138 3.46 -8.60 -7.84
N ILE A 139 4.75 -8.39 -8.07
CA ILE A 139 5.27 -7.19 -8.75
C ILE A 139 4.70 -7.09 -10.17
N ARG A 140 4.70 -8.18 -10.95
CA ARG A 140 4.12 -8.20 -12.31
C ARG A 140 2.60 -7.96 -12.32
N GLU A 141 1.88 -8.52 -11.36
CA GLU A 141 0.45 -8.23 -11.17
C GLU A 141 0.22 -6.74 -10.90
N LEU A 142 1.02 -6.14 -10.01
CA LEU A 142 0.94 -4.73 -9.67
C LEU A 142 1.33 -3.82 -10.85
N GLU A 143 2.34 -4.18 -11.64
CA GLU A 143 2.71 -3.46 -12.87
C GLU A 143 1.59 -3.50 -13.92
N THR A 144 0.94 -4.65 -14.09
CA THR A 144 -0.19 -4.81 -15.01
C THR A 144 -1.38 -3.95 -14.57
N ILE A 145 -1.68 -3.94 -13.27
CA ILE A 145 -2.72 -3.08 -12.68
C ILE A 145 -2.36 -1.60 -12.83
N ALA A 146 -1.10 -1.21 -12.59
CA ALA A 146 -0.63 0.16 -12.73
C ALA A 146 -0.72 0.65 -14.18
N ASN A 147 -0.34 -0.19 -15.15
CA ASN A 147 -0.46 0.13 -16.57
C ASN A 147 -1.93 0.26 -17.01
N GLY A 148 -2.80 -0.65 -16.56
CA GLY A 148 -4.24 -0.54 -16.82
C GLY A 148 -4.87 0.72 -16.21
N ARG A 149 -4.42 1.13 -15.02
CA ARG A 149 -4.86 2.39 -14.38
C ARG A 149 -4.33 3.63 -15.08
N SER A 150 -3.09 3.63 -15.57
CA SER A 150 -2.53 4.73 -16.35
C SER A 150 -3.32 4.96 -17.65
N GLU A 151 -3.64 3.89 -18.38
CA GLU A 151 -4.48 3.99 -19.58
C GLU A 151 -5.91 4.45 -19.25
N MET A 152 -6.45 4.00 -18.11
CA MET A 152 -7.75 4.47 -17.62
C MET A 152 -7.71 5.97 -17.30
N LEU A 153 -6.70 6.46 -16.59
CA LEU A 153 -6.50 7.88 -16.27
C LEU A 153 -6.34 8.73 -17.53
N LYS A 154 -5.59 8.26 -18.54
CA LYS A 154 -5.51 8.93 -19.86
C LYS A 154 -6.87 9.02 -20.53
N SER A 155 -7.67 7.96 -20.47
CA SER A 155 -9.01 7.93 -21.05
C SER A 155 -10.01 8.85 -20.31
N PHE A 156 -9.83 9.03 -19.00
CA PHE A 156 -10.61 9.96 -18.18
C PHE A 156 -10.21 11.41 -18.43
N ALA A 157 -8.91 11.69 -18.45
CA ALA A 157 -8.36 13.00 -18.83
C ALA A 157 -8.94 13.45 -20.18
N PHE A 158 -8.90 12.58 -21.19
CA PHE A 158 -9.43 12.89 -22.52
C PHE A 158 -10.94 13.22 -22.53
N LYS A 159 -11.72 12.60 -21.64
CA LYS A 159 -13.18 12.82 -21.52
C LYS A 159 -13.56 13.99 -20.60
N LEU A 160 -12.66 14.41 -19.72
CA LEU A 160 -12.86 15.53 -18.80
C LEU A 160 -12.41 16.87 -19.41
N ILE A 161 -11.57 16.87 -20.46
CA ILE A 161 -11.16 18.07 -21.23
C ILE A 161 -12.33 18.99 -21.63
N PRO A 162 -13.52 18.49 -22.05
CA PRO A 162 -14.66 19.35 -22.40
C PRO A 162 -15.40 19.97 -21.19
N TYR A 163 -15.17 19.46 -19.97
CA TYR A 163 -15.89 19.88 -18.75
C TYR A 163 -15.06 20.81 -17.85
N VAL A 164 -13.77 21.01 -18.17
CA VAL A 164 -12.95 22.08 -17.58
C VAL A 164 -13.32 23.39 -18.28
N SER A 165 -14.36 24.04 -17.75
CA SER A 165 -14.93 25.28 -18.29
C SER A 165 -14.13 26.53 -17.88
N GLU A 166 -13.82 27.34 -18.91
CA GLU A 166 -13.73 28.81 -18.99
C GLU A 166 -12.78 29.64 -18.12
N ASN A 167 -12.15 29.11 -17.07
CA ASN A 167 -11.17 29.90 -16.31
C ASN A 167 -9.72 29.52 -16.67
N ASP A 168 -9.22 30.18 -17.72
CA ASP A 168 -7.83 30.39 -18.14
C ASP A 168 -6.74 29.70 -17.30
N THR A 169 -6.61 28.39 -17.44
CA THR A 169 -5.36 27.68 -17.21
C THR A 169 -5.20 26.63 -18.29
N ASP A 170 -4.00 26.59 -18.90
CA ASP A 170 -3.62 25.61 -19.92
C ASP A 170 -4.06 24.21 -19.47
N PRO A 171 -4.86 23.48 -20.29
CA PRO A 171 -5.34 22.13 -19.97
C PRO A 171 -4.22 21.18 -19.55
N ASN A 172 -3.01 21.38 -20.09
CA ASN A 172 -1.84 20.59 -19.71
C ASN A 172 -1.37 20.91 -18.29
N THR A 173 -1.46 22.17 -17.86
CA THR A 173 -1.10 22.57 -16.48
C THR A 173 -2.13 22.06 -15.46
N ALA A 174 -3.41 22.07 -15.80
CA ALA A 174 -4.45 21.47 -14.96
C ALA A 174 -4.27 19.95 -14.85
N LEU A 175 -3.92 19.30 -15.96
CA LEU A 175 -3.62 17.87 -16.00
C LEU A 175 -2.37 17.53 -15.21
N ASP A 176 -1.28 18.28 -15.36
CA ASP A 176 -0.02 18.08 -14.64
C ASP A 176 -0.20 18.28 -13.14
N ARG A 177 -1.02 19.25 -12.72
CA ARG A 177 -1.36 19.42 -11.31
C ARG A 177 -2.16 18.24 -10.76
N ILE A 178 -3.17 17.75 -11.49
CA ILE A 178 -3.95 16.57 -11.08
C ILE A 178 -3.06 15.33 -11.06
N LEU A 179 -2.17 15.15 -12.05
CA LEU A 179 -1.22 14.04 -12.11
C LEU A 179 -0.17 14.09 -10.99
N SER A 180 0.30 15.28 -10.61
CA SER A 180 1.23 15.47 -9.49
C SER A 180 0.55 15.18 -8.14
N GLU A 181 -0.67 15.68 -7.92
CA GLU A 181 -1.49 15.32 -6.75
C GLU A 181 -1.81 13.80 -6.71
N LEU A 182 -2.01 13.18 -7.87
CA LEU A 182 -2.19 11.72 -8.03
C LEU A 182 -0.93 10.94 -7.64
N GLU A 183 0.26 11.41 -8.03
CA GLU A 183 1.54 10.76 -7.72
C GLU A 183 1.92 10.86 -6.25
N ASP A 184 1.73 12.02 -5.61
CA ASP A 184 1.98 12.21 -4.19
C ASP A 184 1.09 11.30 -3.32
N ARG A 185 -0.20 11.17 -3.67
CA ARG A 185 -1.13 10.27 -2.96
C ARG A 185 -0.87 8.80 -3.25
N ARG A 186 -0.40 8.46 -4.46
CA ARG A 186 0.02 7.10 -4.83
C ARG A 186 1.23 6.64 -3.99
N ILE A 187 2.19 7.53 -3.71
CA ILE A 187 3.35 7.22 -2.86
C ILE A 187 2.90 6.91 -1.42
N ALA A 188 1.85 7.56 -0.94
CA ALA A 188 1.31 7.35 0.41
C ALA A 188 0.45 6.07 0.55
N GLN A 189 -0.08 5.49 -0.54
CA GLN A 189 -0.99 4.32 -0.54
C GLN A 189 -2.19 4.40 0.44
N GLN A 190 -2.59 5.59 0.87
CA GLN A 190 -3.67 5.71 1.85
C GLN A 190 -5.04 5.68 1.15
N PRO A 191 -5.97 4.82 1.60
CA PRO A 191 -7.33 4.83 1.10
C PRO A 191 -7.99 6.19 1.41
N VAL A 192 -8.88 6.64 0.52
CA VAL A 192 -9.54 7.93 0.67
C VAL A 192 -10.63 7.82 1.73
N PRO A 193 -10.60 8.64 2.79
CA PRO A 193 -11.70 8.74 3.74
C PRO A 193 -12.94 9.32 3.04
N LEU A 194 -14.05 8.58 3.03
CA LEU A 194 -15.33 9.01 2.47
C LEU A 194 -16.45 8.94 3.53
N PRO A 195 -17.47 9.81 3.44
CA PRO A 195 -18.68 9.68 4.26
C PRO A 195 -19.31 8.29 4.14
N GLN A 196 -19.89 7.78 5.24
CA GLN A 196 -20.45 6.42 5.28
C GLN A 196 -21.55 6.20 4.23
N ASP A 197 -22.42 7.19 4.00
CA ASP A 197 -23.48 7.11 3.00
C ASP A 197 -22.94 7.04 1.56
N VAL A 198 -21.81 7.70 1.29
CA VAL A 198 -21.09 7.62 0.02
C VAL A 198 -20.44 6.25 -0.16
N VAL A 199 -19.89 5.68 0.92
CA VAL A 199 -19.32 4.32 0.92
C VAL A 199 -20.39 3.27 0.64
N ASP A 200 -21.53 3.36 1.33
CA ASP A 200 -22.66 2.45 1.15
C ASP A 200 -23.20 2.50 -0.29
N ALA A 201 -23.31 3.72 -0.84
CA ALA A 201 -23.68 3.93 -2.24
C ALA A 201 -22.67 3.27 -3.21
N LEU A 202 -21.37 3.40 -2.95
CA LEU A 202 -20.33 2.80 -3.77
C LEU A 202 -20.35 1.27 -3.71
N ASP A 203 -20.54 0.71 -2.52
CA ASP A 203 -20.61 -0.74 -2.31
C ASP A 203 -21.86 -1.36 -2.96
N SER A 204 -23.01 -0.67 -2.89
CA SER A 204 -24.23 -1.08 -3.61
C SER A 204 -24.02 -1.10 -5.12
N LEU A 205 -23.46 -0.02 -5.70
CA LEU A 205 -23.23 0.08 -7.13
C LEU A 205 -22.21 -0.95 -7.64
N LYS A 206 -21.15 -1.21 -6.87
CA LYS A 206 -20.16 -2.25 -7.16
C LYS A 206 -20.77 -3.64 -7.11
N SER A 207 -21.62 -3.93 -6.13
CA SER A 207 -22.36 -5.19 -6.01
C SER A 207 -23.28 -5.42 -7.22
N SER A 208 -23.84 -4.33 -7.75
CA SER A 208 -24.61 -4.30 -9.00
C SER A 208 -23.76 -4.33 -10.28
N ARG A 209 -22.44 -4.57 -10.17
CA ARG A 209 -21.46 -4.67 -11.27
C ARG A 209 -21.26 -3.39 -12.09
N HIS A 210 -21.51 -2.21 -11.51
CA HIS A 210 -21.15 -0.96 -12.15
C HIS A 210 -19.63 -0.77 -12.13
N ASN A 211 -19.05 -0.40 -13.27
CA ASN A 211 -17.64 0.01 -13.33
C ASN A 211 -17.47 1.48 -12.93
N ALA A 212 -16.23 1.90 -12.65
CA ALA A 212 -15.92 3.25 -12.20
C ALA A 212 -16.48 4.37 -13.12
N ALA A 213 -16.45 4.18 -14.44
CA ALA A 213 -16.97 5.16 -15.38
C ALA A 213 -18.51 5.26 -15.33
N GLN A 214 -19.21 4.15 -15.10
CA GLN A 214 -20.66 4.14 -14.89
C GLN A 214 -21.02 4.82 -13.55
N ILE A 215 -20.27 4.54 -12.48
CA ILE A 215 -20.46 5.17 -11.17
C ILE A 215 -20.31 6.70 -11.27
N ILE A 216 -19.26 7.18 -11.94
CA ILE A 216 -19.05 8.62 -12.14
C ILE A 216 -20.19 9.25 -12.95
N ARG A 217 -20.67 8.58 -14.00
CA ARG A 217 -21.81 9.07 -14.78
C ARG A 217 -23.08 9.18 -13.94
N LEU A 218 -23.38 8.16 -13.13
CA LEU A 218 -24.54 8.18 -12.23
C LEU A 218 -24.42 9.29 -11.19
N ALA A 219 -23.22 9.51 -10.65
CA ALA A 219 -22.95 10.58 -9.70
C ALA A 219 -23.05 11.99 -10.31
N LEU A 220 -23.03 12.14 -11.63
CA LEU A 220 -23.19 13.41 -12.34
C LEU A 220 -24.62 13.64 -12.87
N ASP A 221 -25.39 12.58 -13.10
CA ASP A 221 -26.71 12.63 -13.76
C ASP A 221 -27.89 12.79 -12.78
N GLY A 222 -27.75 13.69 -11.80
CA GLY A 222 -28.57 13.80 -10.58
C GLY A 222 -30.10 13.90 -10.73
N ASN A 223 -30.65 13.95 -11.94
CA ASN A 223 -32.08 13.97 -12.20
C ASN A 223 -32.68 12.58 -12.52
N ASN A 224 -31.88 11.59 -12.92
CA ASN A 224 -32.35 10.25 -13.30
C ASN A 224 -31.64 9.11 -12.56
N ALA A 225 -30.79 9.45 -11.60
CA ALA A 225 -29.97 8.49 -10.90
C ALA A 225 -30.83 7.65 -9.93
N PRO A 226 -30.60 6.32 -9.81
CA PRO A 226 -31.23 5.49 -8.78
C PRO A 226 -31.08 6.10 -7.38
N GLN A 227 -32.03 5.84 -6.48
CA GLN A 227 -31.99 6.37 -5.10
C GLN A 227 -30.66 6.10 -4.39
N GLU A 228 -30.05 4.94 -4.67
CA GLU A 228 -28.75 4.52 -4.16
C GLU A 228 -27.57 5.41 -4.60
N SER A 229 -27.73 6.20 -5.66
CA SER A 229 -26.70 7.11 -6.18
C SER A 229 -26.93 8.59 -5.80
N GLN A 230 -27.98 8.87 -5.02
CA GLN A 230 -28.31 10.24 -4.61
C GLN A 230 -27.26 10.84 -3.67
N SER A 231 -26.72 10.05 -2.73
CA SER A 231 -25.59 10.45 -1.87
C SER A 231 -24.33 10.76 -2.68
N LEU A 232 -24.06 9.98 -3.74
CA LEU A 232 -22.94 10.24 -4.65
C LEU A 232 -23.11 11.56 -5.40
N TYR A 233 -24.32 11.86 -5.87
CA TYR A 233 -24.60 13.13 -6.53
C TYR A 233 -24.42 14.33 -5.59
N GLN A 234 -24.95 14.24 -4.36
CA GLN A 234 -24.77 15.28 -3.35
C GLN A 234 -23.29 15.48 -3.00
N PHE A 235 -22.55 14.39 -2.84
CA PHE A 235 -21.12 14.41 -2.58
C PHE A 235 -20.35 15.06 -3.74
N VAL A 236 -20.60 14.65 -4.97
CA VAL A 236 -19.95 15.19 -6.18
C VAL A 236 -20.31 16.66 -6.45
N SER A 237 -21.47 17.12 -5.98
CA SER A 237 -21.89 18.52 -6.06
C SER A 237 -21.08 19.45 -5.12
N THR A 238 -20.31 18.89 -4.18
CA THR A 238 -19.38 19.67 -3.35
C THR A 238 -18.13 20.06 -4.15
N ARG A 239 -17.43 21.12 -3.71
CA ARG A 239 -16.26 21.67 -4.42
C ARG A 239 -15.13 20.64 -4.63
N THR A 240 -14.98 19.66 -3.75
CA THR A 240 -13.91 18.64 -3.82
C THR A 240 -14.42 17.22 -4.07
N GLY A 241 -15.72 16.97 -3.92
CA GLY A 241 -16.25 15.60 -3.89
C GLY A 241 -16.09 14.83 -5.20
N LEU A 242 -16.10 15.48 -6.37
CA LEU A 242 -15.79 14.80 -7.63
C LEU A 242 -14.37 14.24 -7.65
N ASN A 243 -13.40 15.05 -7.22
CA ASN A 243 -11.99 14.65 -7.20
C ASN A 243 -11.77 13.54 -6.16
N GLU A 244 -12.35 13.69 -4.96
CA GLU A 244 -12.28 12.68 -3.90
C GLU A 244 -12.92 11.36 -4.32
N LEU A 245 -14.04 11.39 -5.04
CA LEU A 245 -14.68 10.21 -5.58
C LEU A 245 -13.80 9.52 -6.64
N ILE A 246 -13.19 10.29 -7.54
CA ILE A 246 -12.24 9.74 -8.53
C ILE A 246 -11.05 9.10 -7.80
N TYR A 247 -10.49 9.76 -6.80
CA TYR A 247 -9.39 9.23 -6.01
C TYR A 247 -9.78 7.94 -5.27
N ALA A 248 -10.96 7.90 -4.67
CA ALA A 248 -11.50 6.73 -3.98
C ALA A 248 -11.67 5.53 -4.91
N LEU A 249 -12.13 5.76 -6.15
CA LEU A 249 -12.29 4.70 -7.15
C LEU A 249 -10.95 4.14 -7.65
N VAL A 250 -9.89 4.96 -7.67
CA VAL A 250 -8.55 4.57 -8.14
C VAL A 250 -7.72 3.92 -7.04
N TYR A 251 -7.74 4.48 -5.83
CA TYR A 251 -6.85 4.09 -4.72
C TYR A 251 -7.54 3.30 -3.60
N GLY A 252 -8.86 3.12 -3.69
CA GLY A 252 -9.66 2.56 -2.61
C GLY A 252 -10.16 3.63 -1.65
N TYR A 253 -11.14 3.26 -0.85
CA TYR A 253 -11.75 4.13 0.15
C TYR A 253 -11.91 3.41 1.48
N THR A 254 -12.02 4.21 2.52
CA THR A 254 -12.43 3.80 3.87
C THR A 254 -13.57 4.69 4.29
N ALA A 255 -14.55 4.13 4.97
CA ALA A 255 -15.54 4.95 5.65
C ALA A 255 -14.83 5.81 6.69
N VAL A 256 -15.09 7.11 6.66
CA VAL A 256 -14.94 7.95 7.83
C VAL A 256 -15.96 7.38 8.81
N ALA A 257 -15.49 6.57 9.76
CA ALA A 257 -16.26 6.30 10.96
C ALA A 257 -16.75 7.67 11.42
N GLU A 258 -18.07 7.88 11.48
CA GLU A 258 -18.66 9.13 11.97
C GLU A 258 -17.80 9.56 13.14
N GLN A 259 -16.99 10.59 12.88
CA GLN A 259 -15.89 10.91 13.75
C GLN A 259 -16.61 11.45 14.96
N ASP A 260 -16.72 10.60 16.00
CA ASP A 260 -17.43 10.91 17.22
C ASP A 260 -16.97 12.32 17.57
N GLU A 261 -17.87 13.30 17.47
CA GLU A 261 -17.45 14.71 17.58
C GLU A 261 -16.72 14.91 18.92
N ALA A 262 -17.05 14.06 19.90
CA ALA A 262 -16.34 13.89 21.15
C ALA A 262 -14.90 13.39 21.00
N ALA A 263 -14.59 12.44 20.12
CA ALA A 263 -13.22 11.97 19.85
C ALA A 263 -12.37 13.00 19.10
N ALA A 264 -12.93 13.70 18.10
CA ALA A 264 -12.23 14.80 17.42
C ALA A 264 -11.99 16.00 18.36
N MET A 265 -12.95 16.28 19.25
CA MET A 265 -12.81 17.26 20.34
C MET A 265 -11.75 16.81 21.35
N LEU A 266 -11.75 15.53 21.74
CA LEU A 266 -10.78 14.96 22.67
C LEU A 266 -9.36 15.02 22.10
N GLU A 267 -9.16 14.72 20.81
CA GLU A 267 -7.86 14.80 20.14
C GLU A 267 -7.36 16.25 20.04
N SER A 268 -8.24 17.21 19.72
CA SER A 268 -7.91 18.64 19.69
C SER A 268 -7.53 19.18 21.08
N VAL A 269 -8.30 18.81 22.11
CA VAL A 269 -8.01 19.17 23.51
C VAL A 269 -6.70 18.53 23.98
N THR A 270 -6.47 17.25 23.65
CA THR A 270 -5.24 16.53 24.00
C THR A 270 -4.02 17.19 23.36
N THR A 271 -4.14 17.64 22.10
CA THR A 271 -3.07 18.35 21.38
C THR A 271 -2.73 19.71 22.02
N LEU A 272 -3.74 20.46 22.46
CA LEU A 272 -3.57 21.72 23.19
C LEU A 272 -2.88 21.50 24.55
N VAL A 273 -3.28 20.47 25.28
CA VAL A 273 -2.69 20.09 26.57
C VAL A 273 -1.23 19.62 26.41
N GLN A 274 -0.91 18.85 25.37
CA GLN A 274 0.46 18.44 25.09
C GLN A 274 1.36 19.63 24.71
N LYS A 275 0.87 20.56 23.89
CA LYS A 275 1.59 21.81 23.58
C LYS A 275 1.90 22.61 24.84
N TRP A 276 0.97 22.64 25.79
CA TRP A 276 1.18 23.29 27.08
C TRP A 276 2.24 22.58 27.94
N TYR A 277 2.14 21.26 28.07
CA TYR A 277 3.08 20.45 28.87
C TYR A 277 4.54 20.61 28.42
N HIS A 278 4.73 20.92 27.13
CA HIS A 278 6.05 21.13 26.54
C HIS A 278 6.43 22.61 26.37
N SER A 279 5.59 23.54 26.81
CA SER A 279 5.89 24.98 26.78
C SER A 279 6.73 25.38 28.01
N PRO A 280 7.74 26.26 27.88
CA PRO A 280 8.54 26.70 29.02
C PRO A 280 7.67 27.39 30.07
N ALA A 281 7.76 26.92 31.31
CA ALA A 281 6.98 27.41 32.44
C ALA A 281 7.26 28.90 32.68
N THR A 282 6.33 29.75 32.25
CA THR A 282 6.26 31.16 32.59
C THR A 282 4.95 31.36 33.35
N ASP A 283 4.95 32.23 34.36
CA ASP A 283 3.79 32.43 35.25
C ASP A 283 2.51 32.86 34.51
N ASN A 284 2.62 33.37 33.28
CA ASN A 284 1.50 33.75 32.41
C ASN A 284 0.98 32.62 31.49
N GLY A 285 1.67 31.47 31.42
CA GLY A 285 1.36 30.41 30.46
C GLY A 285 0.06 29.65 30.76
N VAL A 286 -0.37 29.62 32.02
CA VAL A 286 -1.59 28.92 32.45
C VAL A 286 -2.85 29.72 32.12
N GLU A 287 -2.85 31.04 32.37
CA GLU A 287 -4.00 31.91 32.08
C GLU A 287 -4.24 32.03 30.57
N VAL A 288 -3.18 32.16 29.77
CA VAL A 288 -3.28 32.22 28.31
C VAL A 288 -3.85 30.92 27.73
N LEU A 289 -3.47 29.76 28.28
CA LEU A 289 -3.98 28.48 27.80
C LEU A 289 -5.44 28.25 28.21
N SER A 290 -5.79 28.60 29.45
CA SER A 290 -7.17 28.55 29.92
C SER A 290 -8.08 29.40 29.02
N GLN A 291 -7.61 30.60 28.65
CA GLN A 291 -8.32 31.46 27.72
C GLN A 291 -8.44 30.86 26.31
N GLN A 292 -7.36 30.27 25.77
CA GLN A 292 -7.38 29.61 24.46
C GLN A 292 -8.32 28.40 24.40
N ILE A 293 -8.39 27.60 25.47
CA ILE A 293 -9.32 26.48 25.56
C ILE A 293 -10.77 27.00 25.65
N CYS A 294 -11.03 28.02 26.46
CA CYS A 294 -12.34 28.65 26.56
C CYS A 294 -12.81 29.26 25.23
N ASP A 295 -11.93 29.95 24.51
CA ASP A 295 -12.25 30.56 23.21
C ASP A 295 -12.49 29.50 22.14
N PHE A 296 -11.71 28.40 22.14
CA PHE A 296 -11.93 27.26 21.25
C PHE A 296 -13.28 26.57 21.47
N ILE A 297 -13.66 26.34 22.74
CA ILE A 297 -14.96 25.76 23.10
C ILE A 297 -16.09 26.69 22.62
N ARG A 298 -15.96 28.00 22.87
CA ARG A 298 -16.97 29.00 22.50
C ARG A 298 -17.18 29.11 20.99
N GLU A 299 -16.10 29.12 20.20
CA GLU A 299 -16.16 29.15 18.74
C GLU A 299 -16.93 27.93 18.20
N ARG A 300 -16.71 26.76 18.79
CA ARG A 300 -17.37 25.51 18.39
C ARG A 300 -18.83 25.43 18.82
N GLU A 301 -19.18 25.87 20.03
CA GLU A 301 -20.59 25.93 20.45
C GLU A 301 -21.41 26.91 19.60
N THR A 302 -20.78 28.02 19.19
CA THR A 302 -21.38 28.99 18.27
C THR A 302 -21.59 28.39 16.88
N ALA A 303 -20.60 27.66 16.35
CA ALA A 303 -20.70 26.95 15.08
C ALA A 303 -21.76 25.84 15.08
N ALA A 304 -22.00 25.22 16.25
CA ALA A 304 -23.04 24.21 16.45
C ALA A 304 -24.45 24.80 16.69
N GLY A 305 -24.60 26.14 16.67
CA GLY A 305 -25.89 26.81 16.87
C GLY A 305 -26.44 26.71 18.29
N LYS A 306 -25.62 26.34 19.27
CA LYS A 306 -26.02 26.30 20.69
C LYS A 306 -25.82 27.68 21.32
N ALA A 307 -26.83 28.18 22.03
CA ALA A 307 -26.71 29.42 22.77
C ALA A 307 -25.77 29.20 23.97
N VAL A 308 -24.56 29.76 23.89
CA VAL A 308 -23.57 29.72 24.97
C VAL A 308 -24.11 30.53 26.14
N THR A 309 -24.51 29.87 27.23
CA THR A 309 -24.91 30.52 28.48
C THR A 309 -23.82 30.27 29.50
N ILE A 310 -23.17 31.34 29.99
CA ILE A 310 -22.09 31.28 30.99
C ILE A 310 -22.67 31.12 32.38
#